data_AF-A0A9D9J071-F1
#
_entry.id   AF-A0A9D9J071-F1
#
_cell.length_a   1.000
_cell.length_b   1.000
_cell.length_c   1.000
_cell.angle_alpha   90.00
_cell.angle_beta   90.00
_cell.angle_gamma   90.00
#
_symmetry.space_group_name_H-M   'P 1'
#
loop_
_entity.id
_entity.type
_entity.pdbx_description
1 polymer ?
#
loop_
_entity_poly.entity_id
_entity_poly.type
_entity_poly.pdbx_seq_one_letter_code
_entity_poly.pdbx_strand_id
1 'polypeptide(L)'
;MNSRIISILFCIVSVTISCGKNNLSQTQFINEVNRLTQLHNGYIPDKAIDKLFLTIEENPQTIDFQIDKSDFETTALIITTSQDGRMRTYSVERGGFMGNPAFGCDARTLLQYRDDNSIKCIELENVIGYIAKIVRVDTLKHRYILLDYEQAICQGDHFYMKLMGVEITDSGEIVPIKIFKEAGHLYSHIDLNWEGYGYDEASDKVKTSVELFDYQCMYYDESIGELSIPHIIEYYGYPIATEAWHCYQWDGRYFVDKGVAPLFDLYCGDFHIIIDLSQDGNYRYRCWNKNRQVSDKPDLQIDSGIKLYWDECGTKMVYKNAYDILPIGYIYTFYNKNYRYEYHTGWYRGRNVDELRIYRDSNELIYLHDCTHAPDDCN
;
A
#
# COMPACT_ATOMS: atom_id res chain seq x y z
N MET A 1 -79.36 7.19 -4.44
CA MET A 1 -78.10 7.20 -5.23
C MET A 1 -77.09 8.00 -4.43
N ASN A 2 -76.29 7.32 -3.61
CA ASN A 2 -74.94 6.83 -3.95
C ASN A 2 -73.98 8.03 -4.09
N SER A 3 -73.28 8.41 -3.02
CA SER A 3 -72.06 7.76 -2.51
C SER A 3 -70.90 7.89 -3.49
N ARG A 4 -69.96 8.77 -3.12
CA ARG A 4 -68.48 8.68 -3.22
C ARG A 4 -67.93 10.08 -2.94
N ILE A 5 -67.75 10.49 -1.68
CA ILE A 5 -66.62 10.14 -0.78
C ILE A 5 -65.30 10.51 -1.47
N ILE A 6 -64.80 11.71 -1.21
CA ILE A 6 -63.65 11.95 -0.30
C ILE A 6 -62.47 11.09 -0.73
N SER A 7 -61.57 11.61 -1.56
CA SER A 7 -60.21 11.04 -1.77
C SER A 7 -59.20 11.95 -2.48
N ILE A 8 -59.49 13.24 -2.72
CA ILE A 8 -58.49 14.15 -3.33
C ILE A 8 -57.54 14.78 -2.29
N LEU A 9 -57.71 14.46 -0.99
CA LEU A 9 -56.81 14.93 0.08
C LEU A 9 -55.88 13.83 0.65
N PHE A 10 -55.67 12.72 -0.07
CA PHE A 10 -54.86 11.58 0.40
C PHE A 10 -53.77 11.12 -0.59
N CYS A 11 -53.18 12.04 -1.36
CA CYS A 11 -52.00 11.75 -2.18
C CYS A 11 -50.84 12.77 -2.00
N ILE A 12 -50.94 13.69 -1.03
CA ILE A 12 -49.82 14.56 -0.60
C ILE A 12 -49.46 14.28 0.88
N VAL A 13 -49.90 13.13 1.42
CA VAL A 13 -49.51 12.63 2.77
C VAL A 13 -48.82 11.25 2.66
N SER A 14 -48.16 10.98 1.53
CA SER A 14 -47.28 9.81 1.38
C SER A 14 -45.89 10.18 0.88
N VAL A 15 -45.55 11.47 0.88
CA VAL A 15 -44.18 11.99 0.66
C VAL A 15 -43.53 12.47 1.96
N THR A 16 -44.20 12.31 3.12
CA THR A 16 -43.73 12.85 4.42
C THR A 16 -43.80 11.87 5.60
N ILE A 17 -43.88 10.56 5.36
CA ILE A 17 -43.67 9.52 6.40
C ILE A 17 -42.83 8.41 5.76
N SER A 18 -41.54 8.64 5.55
CA SER A 18 -40.51 8.17 6.49
C SER A 18 -39.41 9.22 6.76
N CYS A 19 -39.75 10.52 6.69
CA CYS A 19 -38.87 11.61 7.14
C CYS A 19 -38.98 11.80 8.65
N GLY A 20 -38.57 10.76 9.37
CA GLY A 20 -38.36 10.77 10.82
C GLY A 20 -37.16 9.91 11.17
N LYS A 21 -36.16 9.82 10.29
CA LYS A 21 -34.84 9.34 10.69
C LYS A 21 -34.17 10.52 11.38
N ASN A 22 -33.83 10.35 12.65
CA ASN A 22 -32.87 11.21 13.33
C ASN A 22 -31.59 11.17 12.48
N ASN A 23 -31.42 12.13 11.57
CA ASN A 23 -30.18 12.22 10.82
C ASN A 23 -29.11 12.61 11.82
N LEU A 24 -28.35 11.62 12.27
CA LEU A 24 -27.15 11.80 13.06
C LEU A 24 -26.26 12.80 12.31
N SER A 25 -25.93 13.93 12.94
CA SER A 25 -24.96 14.87 12.39
C SER A 25 -23.54 14.33 12.53
N GLN A 26 -22.60 14.82 11.71
CA GLN A 26 -21.20 14.40 11.78
C GLN A 26 -20.61 14.57 13.18
N THR A 27 -20.86 15.70 13.85
CA THR A 27 -20.39 15.93 15.24
C THR A 27 -20.99 14.91 16.22
N GLN A 28 -22.28 14.58 16.08
CA GLN A 28 -22.88 13.55 16.93
C GLN A 28 -22.29 12.18 16.67
N PHE A 29 -21.98 11.85 15.41
CA PHE A 29 -21.31 10.61 15.05
C PHE A 29 -19.90 10.53 15.66
N ILE A 30 -19.08 11.57 15.51
CA ILE A 30 -17.73 11.64 16.09
C ILE A 30 -17.78 11.46 17.62
N ASN A 31 -18.70 12.16 18.29
CA ASN A 31 -18.87 12.02 19.74
C ASN A 31 -19.28 10.60 20.14
N GLU A 32 -20.16 9.96 19.39
CA GLU A 32 -20.61 8.59 19.67
C GLU A 32 -19.51 7.57 19.39
N VAL A 33 -18.72 7.76 18.33
CA VAL A 33 -17.50 6.98 18.06
C VAL A 33 -16.54 7.10 19.24
N ASN A 34 -16.14 8.32 19.63
CA ASN A 34 -15.23 8.54 20.75
C ASN A 34 -15.75 7.91 22.04
N ARG A 35 -17.06 7.94 22.28
CA ARG A 35 -17.68 7.30 23.45
C ARG A 35 -17.63 5.77 23.40
N LEU A 36 -17.80 5.18 22.21
CA LEU A 36 -17.88 3.72 22.01
C LEU A 36 -16.52 3.06 21.79
N THR A 37 -15.51 3.80 21.34
CA THR A 37 -14.15 3.30 21.07
C THR A 37 -13.16 3.63 22.19
N GLN A 38 -13.64 4.04 23.36
CA GLN A 38 -12.83 4.14 24.57
C GLN A 38 -12.35 2.75 25.02
N LEU A 39 -11.04 2.61 25.20
CA LEU A 39 -10.43 1.37 25.65
C LEU A 39 -10.84 1.05 27.09
N HIS A 40 -11.33 -0.16 27.30
CA HIS A 40 -11.64 -0.74 28.60
C HIS A 40 -10.65 -1.87 28.89
N ASN A 41 -9.70 -1.66 29.81
CA ASN A 41 -8.62 -2.61 30.11
C ASN A 41 -7.81 -3.03 28.87
N GLY A 42 -7.57 -2.08 27.95
CA GLY A 42 -6.77 -2.30 26.74
C GLY A 42 -7.52 -2.91 25.55
N TYR A 43 -8.85 -3.09 25.63
CA TYR A 43 -9.68 -3.57 24.53
C TYR A 43 -11.03 -2.84 24.44
N ILE A 44 -11.72 -2.94 23.30
CA ILE A 44 -13.11 -2.47 23.14
C ILE A 44 -14.06 -3.67 23.29
N PRO A 45 -15.04 -3.65 24.21
CA PRO A 45 -16.00 -4.75 24.36
C PRO A 45 -16.90 -4.91 23.13
N ASP A 46 -17.21 -6.15 22.74
CA ASP A 46 -18.06 -6.46 21.58
C ASP A 46 -19.41 -5.72 21.60
N LYS A 47 -20.03 -5.56 22.78
CA LYS A 47 -21.29 -4.80 22.93
C LYS A 47 -21.18 -3.32 22.54
N ALA A 48 -19.99 -2.72 22.65
CA ALA A 48 -19.75 -1.35 22.23
C ALA A 48 -19.56 -1.29 20.70
N ILE A 49 -18.84 -2.27 20.14
CA ILE A 49 -18.66 -2.44 18.69
C ILE A 49 -20.02 -2.68 18.01
N ASP A 50 -20.85 -3.58 18.54
CA ASP A 50 -22.20 -3.87 18.02
C ASP A 50 -23.07 -2.61 17.98
N LYS A 51 -23.00 -1.77 19.01
CA LYS A 51 -23.72 -0.49 19.05
C LYS A 51 -23.19 0.49 18.02
N LEU A 52 -21.88 0.54 17.83
CA LEU A 52 -21.26 1.40 16.82
C LEU A 52 -21.68 0.96 15.42
N PHE A 53 -21.61 -0.33 15.12
CA PHE A 53 -22.00 -0.87 13.82
C PHE A 53 -23.48 -0.64 13.55
N LEU A 54 -24.35 -0.90 14.52
CA LEU A 54 -25.78 -0.59 14.41
C LEU A 54 -26.01 0.92 14.17
N THR A 55 -25.26 1.78 14.84
CA THR A 55 -25.35 3.24 14.64
C THR A 55 -25.00 3.62 13.20
N ILE A 56 -23.99 3.00 12.60
CA ILE A 56 -23.58 3.22 11.21
C ILE A 56 -24.65 2.70 10.24
N GLU A 57 -25.17 1.48 10.48
CA GLU A 57 -26.21 0.86 9.67
C GLU A 57 -27.51 1.66 9.64
N GLU A 58 -27.92 2.21 10.79
CA GLU A 58 -29.13 3.03 10.90
C GLU A 58 -28.96 4.43 10.30
N ASN A 59 -27.72 4.88 10.06
CA ASN A 59 -27.36 6.21 9.57
C ASN A 59 -26.53 6.17 8.28
N PRO A 60 -27.14 5.85 7.12
CA PRO A 60 -26.42 5.68 5.85
C PRO A 60 -25.60 6.91 5.41
N GLN A 61 -26.00 8.11 5.83
CA GLN A 61 -25.28 9.36 5.53
C GLN A 61 -23.87 9.42 6.13
N THR A 62 -23.51 8.50 7.04
CA THR A 62 -22.15 8.41 7.60
C THR A 62 -21.08 8.21 6.55
N ILE A 63 -21.41 7.63 5.38
CA ILE A 63 -20.45 7.45 4.28
C ILE A 63 -19.99 8.80 3.70
N ASP A 64 -20.80 9.85 3.82
CA ASP A 64 -20.52 11.20 3.30
C ASP A 64 -19.77 12.11 4.29
N PHE A 65 -19.64 11.68 5.54
CA PHE A 65 -18.95 12.51 6.53
C PHE A 65 -17.49 12.67 6.15
N GLN A 66 -17.01 13.90 6.30
CA GLN A 66 -15.61 14.26 6.13
C GLN A 66 -14.95 14.05 7.48
N ILE A 67 -14.34 12.87 7.65
CA ILE A 67 -13.76 12.44 8.92
C ILE A 67 -12.25 12.46 8.76
N ASP A 68 -11.58 13.23 9.60
CA ASP A 68 -10.13 13.24 9.72
C ASP A 68 -9.68 12.38 10.89
N LYS A 69 -8.48 11.79 10.79
CA LYS A 69 -7.90 10.98 11.87
C LYS A 69 -7.80 11.77 13.19
N SER A 70 -7.62 13.08 13.11
CA SER A 70 -7.58 13.98 14.27
C SER A 70 -8.92 14.22 14.95
N ASP A 71 -10.04 13.83 14.32
CA ASP A 71 -11.37 13.98 14.92
C ASP A 71 -11.61 13.01 16.08
N PHE A 72 -10.80 11.95 16.16
CA PHE A 72 -10.93 10.91 17.17
C PHE A 72 -9.92 11.07 18.29
N GLU A 73 -10.41 10.95 19.53
CA GLU A 73 -9.59 10.98 20.74
C GLU A 73 -8.86 9.65 20.96
N THR A 74 -9.27 8.59 20.25
CA THR A 74 -8.72 7.24 20.39
C THR A 74 -8.14 6.76 19.06
N THR A 75 -7.07 5.96 19.13
CA THR A 75 -6.43 5.34 17.95
C THR A 75 -7.00 3.95 17.64
N ALA A 76 -8.07 3.53 18.34
CA ALA A 76 -8.64 2.19 18.29
C ALA A 76 -9.68 2.01 17.16
N LEU A 77 -9.80 3.00 16.27
CA LEU A 77 -10.62 2.95 15.07
C LEU A 77 -9.82 3.46 13.88
N ILE A 78 -9.85 2.68 12.80
CA ILE A 78 -9.31 3.07 11.50
C ILE A 78 -10.47 3.11 10.51
N ILE A 79 -10.65 4.28 9.90
CA ILE A 79 -11.64 4.51 8.86
C ILE A 79 -10.91 4.71 7.54
N THR A 80 -11.23 3.89 6.55
CA THR A 80 -10.64 3.98 5.22
C THR A 80 -11.75 4.15 4.20
N THR A 81 -11.66 5.18 3.36
CA THR A 81 -12.65 5.47 2.32
C THR A 81 -12.00 5.28 0.95
N SER A 82 -12.72 4.66 0.00
CA SER A 82 -12.30 4.59 -1.39
C SER A 82 -12.20 6.00 -2.00
N GLN A 83 -11.31 6.17 -2.99
CA GLN A 83 -11.10 7.47 -3.63
C GLN A 83 -12.37 8.05 -4.26
N ASP A 84 -13.26 7.20 -4.76
CA ASP A 84 -14.54 7.61 -5.33
C ASP A 84 -15.65 7.86 -4.28
N GLY A 85 -15.34 7.73 -2.99
CA GLY A 85 -16.28 7.95 -1.87
C GLY A 85 -17.44 6.95 -1.80
N ARG A 86 -17.40 5.87 -2.60
CA ARG A 86 -18.50 4.89 -2.67
C ARG A 86 -18.38 3.78 -1.64
N MET A 87 -17.23 3.60 -1.02
CA MET A 87 -16.97 2.52 -0.08
C MET A 87 -16.18 3.05 1.10
N ARG A 88 -16.53 2.60 2.30
CA ARG A 88 -15.87 2.98 3.55
C ARG A 88 -15.83 1.80 4.51
N THR A 89 -14.67 1.57 5.11
CA THR A 89 -14.52 0.60 6.20
C THR A 89 -14.40 1.30 7.54
N TYR A 90 -14.86 0.62 8.57
CA TYR A 90 -14.71 0.98 9.96
C TYR A 90 -14.08 -0.23 10.67
N SER A 91 -12.75 -0.22 10.79
CA SER A 91 -11.99 -1.27 11.49
C SER A 91 -11.80 -0.86 12.94
N VAL A 92 -12.46 -1.55 13.86
CA VAL A 92 -12.45 -1.27 15.30
C VAL A 92 -11.55 -2.30 15.98
N GLU A 93 -10.57 -1.81 16.73
CA GLU A 93 -9.62 -2.61 17.49
C GLU A 93 -10.34 -3.38 18.60
N ARG A 94 -10.19 -4.70 18.60
CA ARG A 94 -10.45 -5.54 19.79
C ARG A 94 -9.15 -5.72 20.58
N GLY A 95 -8.02 -5.82 19.89
CA GLY A 95 -6.69 -5.67 20.48
C GLY A 95 -5.61 -5.51 19.41
N GLY A 96 -4.54 -4.78 19.71
CA GLY A 96 -3.28 -4.85 18.97
C GLY A 96 -3.05 -3.89 17.80
N PHE A 97 -3.96 -2.97 17.44
CA PHE A 97 -3.60 -1.87 16.50
C PHE A 97 -2.61 -0.92 17.16
N MET A 98 -2.93 -0.48 18.38
CA MET A 98 -2.16 0.45 19.21
C MET A 98 -2.24 0.09 20.71
N GLY A 99 -3.00 -0.96 21.06
CA GLY A 99 -3.15 -1.51 22.41
C GLY A 99 -1.98 -2.36 22.87
N ASN A 100 -2.18 -3.17 23.92
CA ASN A 100 -1.12 -4.04 24.44
C ASN A 100 -0.81 -5.19 23.45
N PRO A 101 0.38 -5.23 22.86
CA PRO A 101 0.77 -6.21 21.83
C PRO A 101 0.76 -7.66 22.32
N ALA A 102 0.71 -7.88 23.64
CA ALA A 102 0.60 -9.21 24.23
C ALA A 102 -0.70 -9.96 23.89
N PHE A 103 -1.72 -9.29 23.33
CA PHE A 103 -3.00 -9.89 22.98
C PHE A 103 -3.13 -10.32 21.51
N GLY A 104 -2.13 -10.04 20.66
CA GLY A 104 -2.24 -10.21 19.20
C GLY A 104 -3.09 -9.12 18.56
N CYS A 105 -3.06 -9.04 17.22
CA CYS A 105 -3.94 -8.18 16.45
C CYS A 105 -5.31 -8.87 16.29
N ASP A 106 -6.38 -8.18 16.66
CA ASP A 106 -7.77 -8.62 16.49
C ASP A 106 -8.64 -7.39 16.29
N ALA A 107 -9.48 -7.43 15.26
CA ALA A 107 -10.37 -6.35 14.91
C ALA A 107 -11.69 -6.86 14.39
N ARG A 108 -12.69 -5.97 14.42
CA ARG A 108 -13.93 -6.15 13.68
C ARG A 108 -14.05 -5.03 12.66
N THR A 109 -14.37 -5.39 11.42
CA THR A 109 -14.45 -4.44 10.33
C THR A 109 -15.85 -4.42 9.73
N LEU A 110 -16.52 -3.27 9.80
CA LEU A 110 -17.75 -3.02 9.07
C LEU A 110 -17.43 -2.31 7.75
N LEU A 111 -17.95 -2.82 6.65
CA LEU A 111 -17.89 -2.20 5.33
C LEU A 111 -19.23 -1.57 4.97
N GLN A 112 -19.24 -0.26 4.72
CA GLN A 112 -20.38 0.49 4.20
C GLN A 112 -20.13 0.86 2.73
N TYR A 113 -21.10 0.66 1.84
CA TYR A 113 -20.93 0.94 0.42
C TYR A 113 -22.21 1.43 -0.28
N ARG A 114 -22.02 2.24 -1.33
CA ARG A 114 -23.07 2.74 -2.24
C ARG A 114 -23.31 1.76 -3.38
N ASP A 115 -24.44 1.10 -3.30
CA ASP A 115 -25.15 0.48 -4.42
C ASP A 115 -26.00 1.58 -5.11
N ASP A 116 -26.28 1.48 -6.41
CA ASP A 116 -26.89 2.56 -7.20
C ASP A 116 -28.26 3.03 -6.67
N ASN A 117 -28.92 2.20 -5.86
CA ASN A 117 -30.23 2.48 -5.27
C ASN A 117 -30.22 2.59 -3.74
N SER A 118 -29.10 2.28 -3.06
CA SER A 118 -29.06 2.26 -1.59
C SER A 118 -27.64 2.25 -1.03
N ILE A 119 -27.52 2.56 0.26
CA ILE A 119 -26.27 2.34 1.00
C ILE A 119 -26.49 1.11 1.87
N LYS A 120 -25.55 0.17 1.78
CA LYS A 120 -25.59 -1.10 2.49
C LYS A 120 -24.38 -1.21 3.40
N CYS A 121 -24.50 -2.07 4.41
CA CYS A 121 -23.40 -2.42 5.29
C CYS A 121 -23.26 -3.95 5.32
N ILE A 122 -22.02 -4.40 5.48
CA ILE A 122 -21.70 -5.81 5.76
C ILE A 122 -20.52 -5.84 6.72
N GLU A 123 -20.58 -6.72 7.70
CA GLU A 123 -19.41 -7.01 8.52
C GLU A 123 -18.49 -7.96 7.74
N LEU A 124 -17.21 -7.59 7.61
CA LEU A 124 -16.22 -8.42 6.92
C LEU A 124 -15.69 -9.48 7.88
N GLU A 125 -15.91 -10.74 7.52
CA GLU A 125 -15.34 -11.88 8.23
C GLU A 125 -13.86 -12.06 7.86
N ASN A 126 -13.03 -12.52 8.82
CA ASN A 126 -11.61 -12.85 8.63
C ASN A 126 -10.68 -11.67 8.29
N VAL A 127 -11.05 -10.45 8.69
CA VAL A 127 -10.13 -9.29 8.71
C VAL A 127 -9.57 -9.19 10.13
N ILE A 128 -8.33 -9.63 10.31
CA ILE A 128 -7.66 -9.68 11.62
C ILE A 128 -7.02 -8.32 11.95
N GLY A 129 -6.41 -7.71 10.93
CA GLY A 129 -5.84 -6.37 10.98
C GLY A 129 -6.90 -5.30 10.72
N TYR A 130 -6.58 -4.37 9.86
CA TYR A 130 -7.52 -3.35 9.41
C TYR A 130 -7.40 -3.12 7.91
N ILE A 131 -8.45 -2.57 7.32
CA ILE A 131 -8.39 -2.19 5.91
C ILE A 131 -7.64 -0.85 5.79
N ALA A 132 -6.37 -0.91 5.39
CA ALA A 132 -5.49 0.25 5.26
C ALA A 132 -5.76 1.07 3.99
N LYS A 133 -6.26 0.43 2.93
CA LYS A 133 -6.52 1.09 1.64
C LYS A 133 -7.64 0.40 0.87
N ILE A 134 -8.44 1.18 0.14
CA ILE A 134 -9.48 0.70 -0.77
C ILE A 134 -9.28 1.37 -2.12
N VAL A 135 -9.13 0.57 -3.16
CA VAL A 135 -8.86 1.05 -4.53
C VAL A 135 -9.94 0.53 -5.46
N ARG A 136 -10.47 1.39 -6.33
CA ARG A 136 -11.39 0.96 -7.40
C ARG A 136 -10.59 0.55 -8.62
N VAL A 137 -10.90 -0.63 -9.16
CA VAL A 137 -10.16 -1.21 -10.30
C VAL A 137 -10.97 -1.13 -11.59
N ASP A 138 -12.28 -1.30 -11.52
CA ASP A 138 -13.17 -1.28 -12.68
C ASP A 138 -14.41 -0.43 -12.34
N THR A 139 -14.62 0.61 -13.14
CA THR A 139 -15.75 1.51 -12.95
C THR A 139 -17.07 0.89 -13.38
N LEU A 140 -17.09 0.10 -14.45
CA LEU A 140 -18.30 -0.47 -15.03
C LEU A 140 -18.86 -1.61 -14.17
N LYS A 141 -17.97 -2.35 -13.49
CA LYS A 141 -18.35 -3.50 -12.67
C LYS A 141 -18.25 -3.24 -11.18
N HIS A 142 -17.96 -2.01 -10.75
CA HIS A 142 -17.80 -1.66 -9.33
C HIS A 142 -16.87 -2.63 -8.59
N ARG A 143 -15.69 -2.86 -9.16
CA ARG A 143 -14.67 -3.76 -8.59
C ARG A 143 -13.68 -2.97 -7.76
N TYR A 144 -13.31 -3.53 -6.61
CA TYR A 144 -12.36 -2.92 -5.68
C TYR A 144 -11.31 -3.92 -5.22
N ILE A 145 -10.16 -3.39 -4.79
CA ILE A 145 -9.19 -4.09 -3.97
C ILE A 145 -9.23 -3.48 -2.57
N LEU A 146 -9.33 -4.34 -1.57
CA LEU A 146 -9.20 -4.01 -0.16
C LEU A 146 -7.83 -4.50 0.31
N LEU A 147 -7.05 -3.61 0.92
CA LEU A 147 -5.78 -3.93 1.56
C LEU A 147 -6.02 -4.17 3.05
N ASP A 148 -6.06 -5.43 3.46
CA ASP A 148 -6.01 -5.85 4.86
C ASP A 148 -4.54 -5.89 5.32
N TYR A 149 -4.25 -5.23 6.43
CA TYR A 149 -2.89 -5.05 6.94
C TYR A 149 -2.84 -5.28 8.45
N GLU A 150 -1.88 -6.11 8.85
CA GLU A 150 -1.55 -6.44 10.23
C GLU A 150 -0.03 -6.31 10.43
N GLN A 151 0.35 -5.68 11.54
CA GLN A 151 1.74 -5.59 11.98
C GLN A 151 1.84 -6.05 13.43
N ALA A 152 2.74 -6.99 13.70
CA ALA A 152 3.11 -7.38 15.05
C ALA A 152 4.56 -6.95 15.27
N ILE A 153 4.82 -5.99 16.16
CA ILE A 153 6.17 -5.42 16.42
C ILE A 153 6.83 -6.06 17.66
N CYS A 154 6.03 -6.42 18.67
CA CYS A 154 6.58 -6.84 19.97
C CYS A 154 6.98 -8.31 20.06
N GLN A 155 6.75 -9.11 19.02
CA GLN A 155 7.15 -10.52 18.95
C GLN A 155 8.27 -10.77 17.92
N GLY A 156 8.87 -9.68 17.42
CA GLY A 156 9.58 -9.62 16.14
C GLY A 156 8.84 -8.64 15.24
N ASP A 157 9.50 -8.04 14.26
CA ASP A 157 8.85 -7.11 13.31
C ASP A 157 8.21 -7.94 12.19
N HIS A 158 7.00 -8.45 12.42
CA HIS A 158 6.27 -9.27 11.47
C HIS A 158 5.17 -8.46 10.78
N PHE A 159 5.08 -8.61 9.46
CA PHE A 159 4.12 -7.89 8.63
C PHE A 159 3.29 -8.90 7.84
N TYR A 160 1.98 -8.79 7.96
CA TYR A 160 1.02 -9.65 7.28
C TYR A 160 0.06 -8.78 6.48
N MET A 161 -0.05 -9.06 5.19
CA MET A 161 -0.79 -8.24 4.27
C MET A 161 -1.60 -9.11 3.33
N LYS A 162 -2.84 -8.69 3.09
CA LYS A 162 -3.73 -9.39 2.18
C LYS A 162 -4.48 -8.41 1.29
N LEU A 163 -4.28 -8.55 -0.02
CA LEU A 163 -5.07 -7.84 -1.01
C LEU A 163 -6.27 -8.70 -1.36
N MET A 164 -7.49 -8.19 -1.16
CA MET A 164 -8.73 -8.90 -1.47
C MET A 164 -9.49 -8.19 -2.59
N GLY A 165 -9.79 -8.91 -3.67
CA GLY A 165 -10.65 -8.44 -4.73
C GLY A 165 -12.12 -8.63 -4.39
N VAL A 166 -12.92 -7.58 -4.54
CA VAL A 166 -14.38 -7.61 -4.32
C VAL A 166 -15.15 -6.93 -5.45
N GLU A 167 -16.40 -7.34 -5.68
CA GLU A 167 -17.33 -6.74 -6.63
C GLU A 167 -18.66 -6.48 -5.94
N ILE A 168 -19.27 -5.33 -6.23
CA ILE A 168 -20.69 -5.10 -5.93
C ILE A 168 -21.48 -5.64 -7.12
N THR A 169 -22.24 -6.72 -6.91
CA THR A 169 -23.04 -7.38 -7.93
C THR A 169 -24.23 -6.53 -8.36
N ASP A 170 -24.94 -6.93 -9.43
CA ASP A 170 -26.19 -6.27 -9.86
C ASP A 170 -27.32 -6.37 -8.82
N SER A 171 -27.29 -7.36 -7.91
CA SER A 171 -28.19 -7.44 -6.74
C SER A 171 -27.76 -6.51 -5.61
N GLY A 172 -26.62 -5.83 -5.79
CA GLY A 172 -25.96 -4.96 -4.84
C GLY A 172 -25.42 -5.71 -3.63
N GLU A 173 -25.03 -6.97 -3.79
CA GLU A 173 -24.28 -7.72 -2.79
C GLU A 173 -22.79 -7.54 -3.05
N ILE A 174 -22.00 -7.35 -2.00
CA ILE A 174 -20.55 -7.36 -2.16
C ILE A 174 -20.02 -8.79 -1.98
N VAL A 175 -19.27 -9.27 -2.97
CA VAL A 175 -18.74 -10.64 -2.99
C VAL A 175 -17.25 -10.66 -3.36
N PRO A 176 -16.47 -11.63 -2.86
CA PRO A 176 -15.11 -11.84 -3.33
C PRO A 176 -15.07 -12.18 -4.82
N ILE A 177 -14.11 -11.61 -5.56
CA ILE A 177 -13.91 -11.87 -6.99
C ILE A 177 -12.50 -12.32 -7.29
N LYS A 178 -12.37 -13.23 -8.26
CA LYS A 178 -11.07 -13.76 -8.68
C LYS A 178 -10.43 -12.84 -9.72
N ILE A 179 -9.62 -11.90 -9.24
CA ILE A 179 -8.98 -10.87 -10.08
C ILE A 179 -7.46 -10.96 -10.11
N PHE A 180 -6.83 -11.85 -9.35
CA PHE A 180 -5.38 -12.00 -9.36
C PHE A 180 -4.98 -13.27 -10.11
N LYS A 181 -4.18 -13.14 -11.17
CA LYS A 181 -3.70 -14.28 -11.95
C LYS A 181 -2.26 -14.62 -11.59
N GLU A 182 -2.08 -15.81 -11.04
CA GLU A 182 -0.76 -16.31 -10.63
C GLU A 182 -0.60 -17.75 -11.10
N ALA A 183 0.55 -18.06 -11.72
CA ALA A 183 0.89 -19.39 -12.24
C ALA A 183 -0.22 -20.09 -13.07
N GLY A 184 -1.06 -19.31 -13.78
CA GLY A 184 -2.16 -19.82 -14.60
C GLY A 184 -3.50 -20.02 -13.86
N HIS A 185 -3.55 -19.73 -12.55
CA HIS A 185 -4.75 -19.80 -11.73
C HIS A 185 -5.26 -18.40 -11.37
N LEU A 186 -6.56 -18.31 -11.06
CA LEU A 186 -7.19 -17.07 -10.62
C LEU A 186 -7.57 -17.15 -9.14
N TYR A 187 -7.13 -16.16 -8.38
CA TYR A 187 -7.32 -16.02 -6.95
C TYR A 187 -8.12 -14.76 -6.64
N SER A 188 -8.88 -14.82 -5.55
CA SER A 188 -9.60 -13.65 -5.03
C SER A 188 -8.76 -12.79 -4.11
N HIS A 189 -7.60 -13.29 -3.71
CA HIS A 189 -6.68 -12.57 -2.84
C HIS A 189 -5.24 -12.92 -3.17
N ILE A 190 -4.33 -12.06 -2.72
CA ILE A 190 -2.89 -12.30 -2.62
C ILE A 190 -2.50 -12.08 -1.17
N ASP A 191 -1.85 -13.07 -0.56
CA ASP A 191 -1.27 -12.96 0.78
C ASP A 191 0.23 -12.67 0.67
N LEU A 192 0.70 -11.70 1.45
CA LEU A 192 2.06 -11.17 1.41
C LEU A 192 2.54 -11.01 2.85
N ASN A 193 3.62 -11.70 3.20
CA ASN A 193 4.15 -11.68 4.55
C ASN A 193 5.65 -11.46 4.50
N TRP A 194 6.17 -10.63 5.40
CA TRP A 194 7.61 -10.42 5.54
C TRP A 194 8.01 -10.12 6.98
N GLU A 195 9.31 -10.26 7.19
CA GLU A 195 10.01 -10.07 8.45
C GLU A 195 10.82 -8.78 8.38
N GLY A 196 10.96 -8.08 9.50
CA GLY A 196 11.79 -6.88 9.59
C GLY A 196 13.27 -7.17 9.40
N TYR A 197 13.72 -8.40 9.68
CA TYR A 197 15.09 -8.84 9.41
C TYR A 197 15.20 -10.35 9.21
N GLY A 198 16.23 -10.76 8.48
CA GLY A 198 16.66 -12.15 8.31
C GLY A 198 18.14 -12.29 8.65
N TYR A 199 18.54 -13.49 9.10
CA TYR A 199 19.89 -13.74 9.60
C TYR A 199 20.46 -15.05 9.06
N ASP A 200 21.69 -14.98 8.55
CA ASP A 200 22.51 -16.15 8.18
C ASP A 200 23.53 -16.46 9.27
N GLU A 201 23.32 -17.57 9.97
CA GLU A 201 24.24 -18.06 11.00
C GLU A 201 25.61 -18.47 10.44
N ALA A 202 25.69 -18.97 9.21
CA ALA A 202 26.93 -19.50 8.65
C ALA A 202 27.93 -18.38 8.26
N SER A 203 27.42 -17.22 7.83
CA SER A 203 28.25 -16.08 7.43
C SER A 203 28.16 -14.87 8.36
N ASP A 204 27.38 -14.95 9.44
CA ASP A 204 27.12 -13.85 10.39
C ASP A 204 26.62 -12.59 9.67
N LYS A 205 25.67 -12.77 8.74
CA LYS A 205 25.11 -11.69 7.91
C LYS A 205 23.63 -11.48 8.20
N VAL A 206 23.28 -10.24 8.53
CA VAL A 206 21.90 -9.77 8.68
C VAL A 206 21.46 -9.05 7.41
N LYS A 207 20.20 -9.23 7.01
CA LYS A 207 19.52 -8.42 6.00
C LYS A 207 18.25 -7.83 6.63
N THR A 208 18.12 -6.52 6.62
CA THR A 208 16.94 -5.81 7.12
C THR A 208 15.97 -5.54 5.97
N SER A 209 14.68 -5.66 6.26
CA SER A 209 13.62 -5.23 5.36
C SER A 209 13.63 -3.72 5.15
N VAL A 210 13.18 -3.29 3.99
CA VAL A 210 12.88 -1.87 3.77
C VAL A 210 11.51 -1.60 4.39
N GLU A 211 11.48 -0.82 5.47
CA GLU A 211 10.22 -0.39 6.07
C GLU A 211 9.40 0.41 5.05
N LEU A 212 8.28 -0.16 4.63
CA LEU A 212 7.28 0.52 3.81
C LEU A 212 6.19 1.03 4.75
N PHE A 213 5.84 2.31 4.63
CA PHE A 213 4.71 2.83 5.39
C PHE A 213 3.41 2.17 4.92
N ASP A 214 2.42 2.00 5.80
CA ASP A 214 1.15 1.30 5.49
C ASP A 214 0.46 1.80 4.21
N TYR A 215 0.54 3.11 3.91
CA TYR A 215 -0.02 3.71 2.68
C TYR A 215 0.79 3.40 1.41
N GLN A 216 2.03 2.99 1.57
CA GLN A 216 2.94 2.58 0.51
C GLN A 216 2.81 1.08 0.23
N CYS A 217 2.38 0.25 1.18
CA CYS A 217 2.21 -1.20 1.04
C CYS A 217 1.31 -1.67 -0.13
N MET A 218 0.60 -0.76 -0.79
CA MET A 218 -0.01 -0.98 -2.09
C MET A 218 -0.13 0.35 -2.85
N TYR A 219 0.31 0.38 -4.11
CA TYR A 219 0.07 1.49 -5.02
C TYR A 219 -0.71 1.01 -6.25
N TYR A 220 -1.71 1.78 -6.68
CA TYR A 220 -2.44 1.49 -7.91
C TYR A 220 -2.53 2.78 -8.73
N ASP A 221 -2.01 2.73 -9.94
CA ASP A 221 -2.17 3.79 -10.92
C ASP A 221 -3.37 3.48 -11.81
N GLU A 222 -4.46 4.20 -11.61
CA GLU A 222 -5.69 4.02 -12.38
C GLU A 222 -5.53 4.37 -13.87
N SER A 223 -4.58 5.25 -14.21
CA SER A 223 -4.41 5.77 -15.58
C SER A 223 -3.82 4.72 -16.52
N ILE A 224 -2.92 3.89 -15.99
CA ILE A 224 -2.30 2.78 -16.71
C ILE A 224 -2.81 1.41 -16.25
N GLY A 225 -3.57 1.35 -15.17
CA GLY A 225 -4.11 0.10 -14.60
C GLY A 225 -3.03 -0.78 -13.98
N GLU A 226 -2.01 -0.19 -13.36
CA GLU A 226 -0.89 -0.93 -12.76
C GLU A 226 -1.02 -0.98 -11.24
N LEU A 227 -0.96 -2.18 -10.69
CA LEU A 227 -0.90 -2.46 -9.26
C LEU A 227 0.54 -2.81 -8.87
N SER A 228 1.09 -2.07 -7.93
CA SER A 228 2.42 -2.28 -7.37
C SER A 228 2.30 -2.68 -5.90
N ILE A 229 2.91 -3.81 -5.56
CA ILE A 229 3.00 -4.35 -4.20
C ILE A 229 4.48 -4.56 -3.81
N PRO A 230 4.83 -4.65 -2.52
CA PRO A 230 6.19 -4.85 -2.08
C PRO A 230 6.81 -6.09 -2.72
N HIS A 231 8.03 -5.98 -3.24
CA HIS A 231 8.76 -7.16 -3.69
C HIS A 231 9.43 -7.85 -2.49
N ILE A 232 8.99 -9.07 -2.21
CA ILE A 232 9.46 -9.89 -1.10
C ILE A 232 10.40 -10.97 -1.64
N ILE A 233 11.55 -11.13 -1.00
CA ILE A 233 12.55 -12.16 -1.31
C ILE A 233 12.75 -13.10 -0.12
N GLU A 234 13.24 -14.29 -0.39
CA GLU A 234 13.66 -15.22 0.67
C GLU A 234 15.14 -15.00 1.01
N TYR A 235 15.45 -14.71 2.27
CA TYR A 235 16.81 -14.60 2.80
C TYR A 235 16.99 -15.56 3.98
N TYR A 236 17.60 -16.72 3.74
CA TYR A 236 17.93 -17.73 4.76
C TYR A 236 16.74 -18.21 5.61
N GLY A 237 15.57 -18.42 5.00
CA GLY A 237 14.37 -18.85 5.73
C GLY A 237 13.44 -17.70 6.14
N TYR A 238 13.86 -16.45 5.91
CA TYR A 238 13.11 -15.26 6.28
C TYR A 238 12.63 -14.51 5.02
N PRO A 239 11.33 -14.29 4.85
CA PRO A 239 10.81 -13.42 3.79
C PRO A 239 11.10 -11.97 4.14
N ILE A 240 11.78 -11.21 3.26
CA ILE A 240 12.20 -9.83 3.50
C ILE A 240 11.64 -8.93 2.41
N ALA A 241 10.96 -7.84 2.78
CA ALA A 241 10.55 -6.84 1.81
C ALA A 241 11.75 -6.00 1.36
N THR A 242 11.82 -5.78 0.06
CA THR A 242 12.85 -4.96 -0.58
C THR A 242 12.28 -3.60 -0.96
N GLU A 243 13.14 -2.69 -1.40
CA GLU A 243 12.70 -1.39 -1.94
C GLU A 243 12.09 -1.49 -3.35
N ALA A 244 12.16 -2.65 -4.00
CA ALA A 244 11.54 -2.83 -5.30
C ALA A 244 10.05 -3.10 -5.18
N TRP A 245 9.33 -2.78 -6.25
CA TRP A 245 7.92 -3.10 -6.42
C TRP A 245 7.74 -4.29 -7.36
N HIS A 246 6.87 -5.21 -6.98
CA HIS A 246 6.34 -6.23 -7.88
C HIS A 246 5.06 -5.70 -8.51
N CYS A 247 5.01 -5.68 -9.84
CA CYS A 247 3.95 -5.01 -10.59
C CYS A 247 3.00 -6.01 -11.25
N TYR A 248 1.74 -5.64 -11.32
CA TYR A 248 0.68 -6.35 -12.03
C TYR A 248 -0.10 -5.39 -12.91
N GLN A 249 -0.39 -5.82 -14.13
CA GLN A 249 -1.16 -5.05 -15.09
C GLN A 249 -2.61 -5.53 -15.13
N TRP A 250 -3.55 -4.62 -14.96
CA TRP A 250 -4.96 -4.85 -15.23
C TRP A 250 -5.21 -5.00 -16.73
N ASP A 251 -5.82 -6.11 -17.15
CA ASP A 251 -6.17 -6.38 -18.55
C ASP A 251 -7.66 -6.12 -18.88
N GLY A 252 -8.42 -5.58 -17.92
CA GLY A 252 -9.87 -5.43 -17.99
C GLY A 252 -10.66 -6.58 -17.35
N ARG A 253 -10.00 -7.65 -16.91
CA ARG A 253 -10.64 -8.82 -16.28
C ARG A 253 -9.92 -9.27 -15.02
N TYR A 254 -8.60 -9.32 -15.07
CA TYR A 254 -7.72 -9.70 -13.96
C TYR A 254 -6.36 -9.00 -14.08
N PHE A 255 -5.64 -8.97 -12.96
CA PHE A 255 -4.27 -8.55 -12.84
C PHE A 255 -3.32 -9.63 -13.36
N VAL A 256 -2.46 -9.26 -14.30
CA VAL A 256 -1.44 -10.11 -14.91
C VAL A 256 -0.08 -9.68 -14.40
N ASP A 257 0.68 -10.63 -13.86
CA ASP A 257 2.04 -10.42 -13.39
C ASP A 257 2.95 -9.82 -14.49
N LYS A 258 3.61 -8.71 -14.16
CA LYS A 258 4.63 -8.02 -14.99
C LYS A 258 6.05 -8.27 -14.49
N GLY A 259 6.21 -8.87 -13.32
CA GLY A 259 7.47 -9.04 -12.63
C GLY A 259 7.84 -7.83 -11.78
N VAL A 260 9.12 -7.77 -11.44
CA VAL A 260 9.69 -6.76 -10.54
C VAL A 260 10.12 -5.55 -11.36
N ALA A 261 9.64 -4.36 -10.99
CA ALA A 261 10.07 -3.11 -11.60
C ALA A 261 11.55 -2.82 -11.27
N PRO A 262 12.30 -2.22 -12.20
CA PRO A 262 13.65 -1.75 -11.89
C PRO A 262 13.60 -0.67 -10.80
N LEU A 263 14.63 -0.61 -9.96
CA LEU A 263 14.77 0.46 -8.98
C LEU A 263 15.03 1.79 -9.68
N PHE A 264 15.85 1.75 -10.73
CA PHE A 264 16.17 2.90 -11.56
C PHE A 264 16.27 2.47 -13.02
N ASP A 265 15.68 3.29 -13.89
CA ASP A 265 15.79 3.21 -15.35
C ASP A 265 16.26 4.59 -15.83
N LEU A 266 17.53 4.68 -16.25
CA LEU A 266 18.28 5.93 -16.37
C LEU A 266 18.88 6.08 -17.77
N TYR A 267 18.70 7.27 -18.35
CA TYR A 267 19.36 7.68 -19.59
C TYR A 267 20.42 8.75 -19.25
N CYS A 268 21.70 8.39 -19.32
CA CYS A 268 22.80 9.28 -18.92
C CYS A 268 23.82 9.38 -20.07
N GLY A 269 23.58 10.31 -21.00
CA GLY A 269 24.40 10.50 -22.20
C GLY A 269 24.25 9.35 -23.21
N ASP A 270 25.36 8.68 -23.54
CA ASP A 270 25.39 7.54 -24.47
C ASP A 270 24.96 6.21 -23.82
N PHE A 271 24.57 6.23 -22.55
CA PHE A 271 24.29 5.03 -21.75
C PHE A 271 22.82 4.96 -21.35
N HIS A 272 22.23 3.78 -21.54
CA HIS A 272 21.00 3.38 -20.89
C HIS A 272 21.34 2.40 -19.77
N ILE A 273 21.00 2.75 -18.54
CA ILE A 273 21.35 2.02 -17.33
C ILE A 273 20.07 1.60 -16.61
N ILE A 274 20.01 0.33 -16.24
CA ILE A 274 19.01 -0.19 -15.33
C ILE A 274 19.70 -0.71 -14.08
N ILE A 275 19.24 -0.25 -12.93
CA ILE A 275 19.60 -0.81 -11.62
C ILE A 275 18.35 -1.52 -11.08
N ASP A 276 18.50 -2.80 -10.76
CA ASP A 276 17.41 -3.63 -10.28
C ASP A 276 17.89 -4.62 -9.21
N LEU A 277 16.99 -5.50 -8.77
CA LEU A 277 17.29 -6.61 -7.86
C LEU A 277 17.27 -7.94 -8.61
N SER A 278 18.24 -8.80 -8.34
CA SER A 278 18.17 -10.21 -8.68
C SER A 278 17.21 -10.96 -7.74
N GLN A 279 16.89 -12.21 -8.08
CA GLN A 279 15.96 -13.04 -7.29
C GLN A 279 16.42 -13.30 -5.85
N ASP A 280 17.72 -13.32 -5.60
CA ASP A 280 18.33 -13.42 -4.26
C ASP A 280 18.45 -12.04 -3.57
N GLY A 281 17.92 -10.99 -4.21
CA GLY A 281 17.90 -9.62 -3.71
C GLY A 281 19.26 -8.94 -3.66
N ASN A 282 20.20 -9.35 -4.51
CA ASN A 282 21.41 -8.58 -4.76
C ASN A 282 21.12 -7.45 -5.75
N TYR A 283 21.76 -6.30 -5.55
CA TYR A 283 21.66 -5.20 -6.52
C TYR A 283 22.41 -5.57 -7.79
N ARG A 284 21.76 -5.38 -8.93
CA ARG A 284 22.33 -5.65 -10.24
C ARG A 284 22.32 -4.38 -11.08
N TYR A 285 23.43 -4.17 -11.79
CA TYR A 285 23.63 -3.08 -12.73
C TYR A 285 23.66 -3.65 -14.14
N ARG A 286 22.85 -3.09 -15.04
CA ARG A 286 22.80 -3.44 -16.47
C ARG A 286 22.96 -2.18 -17.30
N CYS A 287 23.83 -2.20 -18.29
CA CYS A 287 24.11 -1.03 -19.12
C CYS A 287 24.21 -1.40 -20.60
N TRP A 288 23.61 -0.55 -21.43
CA TRP A 288 23.66 -0.61 -22.89
C TRP A 288 24.31 0.67 -23.40
N ASN A 289 25.25 0.51 -24.33
CA ASN A 289 25.93 1.62 -24.98
C ASN A 289 25.24 1.96 -26.31
N LYS A 290 25.06 3.25 -26.60
CA LYS A 290 24.73 3.82 -27.92
C LYS A 290 23.53 3.17 -28.64
N ASN A 291 22.35 3.76 -28.50
CA ASN A 291 21.14 3.47 -29.30
C ASN A 291 20.70 1.99 -29.33
N ARG A 292 21.22 1.13 -28.45
CA ARG A 292 20.75 -0.25 -28.31
C ARG A 292 19.44 -0.26 -27.53
N GLN A 293 18.54 -1.16 -27.92
CA GLN A 293 17.28 -1.33 -27.21
C GLN A 293 17.50 -2.19 -25.97
N VAL A 294 16.76 -1.90 -24.89
CA VAL A 294 16.78 -2.71 -23.64
C VAL A 294 16.44 -4.17 -23.87
N SER A 295 15.71 -4.47 -24.95
CA SER A 295 15.39 -5.83 -25.38
C SER A 295 16.63 -6.65 -25.78
N ASP A 296 17.74 -6.00 -26.11
CA ASP A 296 19.01 -6.66 -26.39
C ASP A 296 19.74 -7.07 -25.10
N LYS A 297 20.73 -7.96 -25.22
CA LYS A 297 21.63 -8.28 -24.11
C LYS A 297 22.44 -7.02 -23.70
N PRO A 298 22.57 -6.70 -22.39
CA PRO A 298 23.37 -5.57 -21.94
C PRO A 298 24.85 -5.74 -22.33
N ASP A 299 25.51 -4.62 -22.64
CA ASP A 299 26.96 -4.56 -22.90
C ASP A 299 27.77 -4.83 -21.62
N LEU A 300 27.23 -4.40 -20.48
CA LEU A 300 27.78 -4.65 -19.16
C LEU A 300 26.68 -5.07 -18.18
N GLN A 301 26.92 -6.17 -17.48
CA GLN A 301 26.09 -6.63 -16.37
C GLN A 301 26.99 -6.93 -15.17
N ILE A 302 26.60 -6.44 -14.00
CA ILE A 302 27.27 -6.69 -12.72
C ILE A 302 26.20 -7.11 -11.71
N ASP A 303 26.27 -8.34 -11.22
CA ASP A 303 25.24 -8.96 -10.36
C ASP A 303 25.53 -8.85 -8.85
N SER A 304 26.52 -8.03 -8.47
CA SER A 304 26.98 -7.90 -7.08
C SER A 304 27.19 -6.44 -6.69
N GLY A 305 26.10 -5.71 -6.51
CA GLY A 305 26.10 -4.34 -6.02
C GLY A 305 25.93 -4.21 -4.52
N ILE A 306 26.36 -3.07 -3.97
CA ILE A 306 26.21 -2.70 -2.57
C ILE A 306 25.47 -1.36 -2.50
N LYS A 307 24.51 -1.26 -1.59
CA LYS A 307 23.85 0.00 -1.24
C LYS A 307 24.52 0.64 -0.03
N LEU A 308 24.91 1.90 -0.18
CA LEU A 308 25.41 2.77 0.88
C LEU A 308 24.45 3.93 1.09
N TYR A 309 24.59 4.61 2.22
CA TYR A 309 23.72 5.70 2.64
C TYR A 309 24.56 6.91 3.00
N TRP A 310 24.00 8.12 2.85
CA TRP A 310 24.59 9.32 3.44
C TRP A 310 23.59 10.12 4.28
N ASP A 311 24.12 10.74 5.33
CA ASP A 311 23.42 11.66 6.23
C ASP A 311 23.66 13.13 5.83
N GLU A 312 23.07 14.07 6.56
CA GLU A 312 23.24 15.53 6.36
C GLU A 312 24.71 15.99 6.40
N CYS A 313 25.56 15.26 7.12
CA CYS A 313 26.99 15.52 7.22
C CYS A 313 27.77 14.98 6.00
N GLY A 314 27.15 14.12 5.18
CA GLY A 314 27.77 13.47 4.03
C GLY A 314 28.54 12.20 4.39
N THR A 315 28.30 11.64 5.57
CA THR A 315 28.97 10.41 6.02
C THR A 315 28.45 9.23 5.23
N LYS A 316 29.30 8.63 4.39
CA LYS A 316 28.93 7.42 3.64
C LYS A 316 29.08 6.19 4.53
N MET A 317 27.99 5.50 4.82
CA MET A 317 28.00 4.32 5.68
C MET A 317 27.28 3.13 5.04
N VAL A 318 27.70 1.92 5.39
CA VAL A 318 26.89 0.71 5.24
C VAL A 318 25.96 0.69 6.45
N TYR A 319 24.65 0.87 6.26
CA TYR A 319 23.70 0.78 7.36
C TYR A 319 23.67 -0.66 7.87
N LYS A 320 23.95 -0.85 9.16
CA LYS A 320 23.84 -2.16 9.83
C LYS A 320 22.56 -2.31 10.65
N ASN A 321 21.89 -1.22 11.02
CA ASN A 321 20.68 -1.22 11.87
C ASN A 321 19.77 -0.04 11.52
N ALA A 322 18.46 -0.26 11.41
CA ALA A 322 17.45 0.72 10.99
C ALA A 322 17.25 1.96 11.91
N TYR A 323 17.87 1.99 13.09
CA TYR A 323 17.44 2.89 14.18
C TYR A 323 18.13 4.25 14.27
N ASP A 324 19.21 4.54 13.52
CA ASP A 324 20.12 5.62 13.94
C ASP A 324 20.05 6.97 13.19
N ILE A 325 19.42 7.11 12.01
CA ILE A 325 19.29 8.33 11.17
C ILE A 325 18.50 7.95 9.91
N LEU A 326 17.40 8.65 9.60
CA LEU A 326 16.78 8.55 8.27
C LEU A 326 17.78 9.05 7.21
N PRO A 327 18.21 8.19 6.26
CA PRO A 327 19.18 8.60 5.25
C PRO A 327 18.58 9.72 4.40
N ILE A 328 19.40 10.72 4.08
CA ILE A 328 18.99 11.78 3.14
C ILE A 328 19.36 11.42 1.70
N GLY A 329 20.11 10.34 1.48
CA GLY A 329 20.33 9.75 0.16
C GLY A 329 21.12 8.43 0.16
N TYR A 330 21.28 7.87 -1.03
CA TYR A 330 21.72 6.50 -1.28
C TYR A 330 22.76 6.43 -2.41
N ILE A 331 23.73 5.52 -2.27
CA ILE A 331 24.71 5.20 -3.31
C ILE A 331 24.62 3.72 -3.64
N TYR A 332 24.32 3.41 -4.90
CA TYR A 332 24.42 2.05 -5.42
C TYR A 332 25.78 1.88 -6.08
N THR A 333 26.61 1.01 -5.51
CA THR A 333 28.01 0.82 -5.91
C THR A 333 28.21 -0.55 -6.53
N PHE A 334 28.85 -0.59 -7.70
CA PHE A 334 29.14 -1.80 -8.46
C PHE A 334 30.60 -1.83 -8.89
N TYR A 335 31.21 -3.01 -8.89
CA TYR A 335 32.62 -3.20 -9.23
C TYR A 335 32.75 -4.12 -10.44
N ASN A 336 33.53 -3.71 -11.45
CA ASN A 336 33.88 -4.57 -12.58
C ASN A 336 35.32 -4.33 -13.01
N LYS A 337 36.15 -5.35 -12.82
CA LYS A 337 37.60 -5.30 -13.05
C LYS A 337 38.20 -4.08 -12.35
N ASN A 338 38.69 -3.11 -13.12
CA ASN A 338 39.41 -1.96 -12.62
C ASN A 338 38.54 -0.68 -12.51
N TYR A 339 37.22 -0.86 -12.44
CA TYR A 339 36.24 0.23 -12.44
C TYR A 339 35.23 0.08 -11.31
N ARG A 340 34.89 1.21 -10.69
CA ARG A 340 33.80 1.36 -9.72
C ARG A 340 32.73 2.28 -10.30
N TYR A 341 31.50 1.79 -10.34
CA TYR A 341 30.32 2.50 -10.83
C TYR A 341 29.49 2.87 -9.61
N GLU A 342 29.15 4.15 -9.46
CA GLU A 342 28.32 4.64 -8.37
C GLU A 342 27.14 5.42 -8.95
N TYR A 343 25.93 5.05 -8.57
CA TYR A 343 24.74 5.85 -8.79
C TYR A 343 24.31 6.50 -7.47
N HIS A 344 24.23 7.83 -7.46
CA HIS A 344 23.95 8.66 -6.29
C HIS A 344 22.55 9.25 -6.45
N THR A 345 21.66 9.02 -5.48
CA THR A 345 20.33 9.62 -5.45
C THR A 345 19.95 10.11 -4.05
N GLY A 346 19.41 11.33 -3.93
CA GLY A 346 18.91 11.90 -2.67
C GLY A 346 19.29 13.37 -2.47
N TRP A 347 19.03 13.92 -1.30
CA TRP A 347 19.36 15.30 -0.96
C TRP A 347 20.81 15.41 -0.46
N TYR A 348 21.52 16.45 -0.86
CA TYR A 348 22.85 16.75 -0.31
C TYR A 348 23.12 18.26 -0.36
N ARG A 349 23.32 18.88 0.81
CA ARG A 349 23.76 20.28 0.98
C ARG A 349 22.95 21.29 0.14
N GLY A 350 21.64 21.23 0.22
CA GLY A 350 20.75 22.21 -0.42
C GLY A 350 20.36 21.90 -1.86
N ARG A 351 20.75 20.74 -2.41
CA ARG A 351 20.29 20.28 -3.73
C ARG A 351 19.89 18.82 -3.70
N ASN A 352 18.99 18.44 -4.61
CA ASN A 352 18.80 17.04 -4.98
C ASN A 352 19.98 16.61 -5.86
N VAL A 353 20.47 15.41 -5.61
CA VAL A 353 21.54 14.74 -6.34
C VAL A 353 20.90 13.55 -7.03
N ASP A 354 21.15 13.46 -8.33
CA ASP A 354 20.83 12.31 -9.16
C ASP A 354 21.99 12.19 -10.17
N GLU A 355 23.03 11.43 -9.83
CA GLU A 355 24.29 11.46 -10.57
C GLU A 355 24.89 10.07 -10.76
N LEU A 356 25.35 9.77 -11.97
CA LEU A 356 26.19 8.61 -12.25
C LEU A 356 27.67 9.01 -12.21
N ARG A 357 28.47 8.24 -11.47
CA ARG A 357 29.92 8.43 -11.35
C ARG A 357 30.65 7.13 -11.65
N ILE A 358 31.69 7.21 -12.47
CA ILE A 358 32.57 6.07 -12.77
C ILE A 358 33.99 6.44 -12.39
N TYR A 359 34.62 5.57 -11.61
CA TYR A 359 35.99 5.69 -11.14
C TYR A 359 36.84 4.56 -11.71
N ARG A 360 38.13 4.81 -11.93
CA ARG A 360 39.15 3.75 -12.04
C ARG A 360 39.59 3.26 -10.66
N ASP A 361 40.26 2.12 -10.60
CA ASP A 361 40.88 1.56 -9.38
C ASP A 361 41.78 2.54 -8.61
N SER A 362 42.37 3.52 -9.28
CA SER A 362 43.14 4.60 -8.66
C SER A 362 42.29 5.62 -7.89
N ASN A 363 40.97 5.42 -7.78
CA ASN A 363 39.97 6.40 -7.36
C ASN A 363 39.92 7.67 -8.23
N GLU A 364 40.48 7.62 -9.44
CA GLU A 364 40.35 8.68 -10.43
C GLU A 364 38.91 8.68 -10.99
N LEU A 365 38.19 9.79 -10.84
CA LEU A 365 36.88 10.00 -11.46
C LEU A 365 37.08 10.22 -12.96
N ILE A 366 36.51 9.32 -13.78
CA ILE A 366 36.64 9.36 -15.24
C ILE A 366 35.32 9.70 -15.95
N TYR A 367 34.20 9.62 -15.24
CA TYR A 367 32.89 9.97 -15.76
C TYR A 367 32.01 10.51 -14.64
N LEU A 368 31.35 11.63 -14.90
CA LEU A 368 30.31 12.23 -14.06
C LEU A 368 29.19 12.69 -14.99
N HIS A 369 27.97 12.27 -14.69
CA HIS A 369 26.78 12.73 -15.39
C HIS A 369 25.67 13.01 -14.39
N ASP A 370 24.98 14.13 -14.60
CA ASP A 370 23.80 14.51 -13.86
C ASP A 370 22.58 13.91 -14.58
N CYS A 371 21.88 12.99 -13.92
CA CYS A 371 20.74 12.28 -14.46
C CYS A 371 19.39 12.92 -14.02
N THR A 372 19.41 14.09 -13.33
CA THR A 372 18.19 14.84 -12.94
C THR A 372 17.37 15.35 -14.15
N HIS A 373 17.91 15.24 -15.36
CA HIS A 373 17.27 15.57 -16.63
C HIS A 373 17.52 14.47 -17.67
N ALA A 374 16.85 13.33 -17.55
CA ALA A 374 16.63 12.48 -18.73
C ALA A 374 15.74 13.29 -19.70
N PRO A 375 16.09 13.38 -21.00
CA PRO A 375 15.38 14.26 -21.92
C PRO A 375 13.93 13.82 -22.07
N ASP A 376 13.00 14.71 -21.72
CA ASP A 376 11.75 14.86 -22.46
C ASP A 376 12.15 15.12 -23.91
N ASP A 377 12.35 14.08 -24.73
CA ASP A 377 12.26 14.15 -26.19
C ASP A 377 12.67 12.81 -26.83
N CYS A 378 11.67 12.07 -27.31
CA CYS A 378 11.73 11.31 -28.56
C CYS A 378 10.29 11.18 -29.11
N ASN A 379 9.81 12.27 -29.72
CA ASN A 379 8.85 12.19 -30.84
C ASN A 379 9.57 11.71 -32.11
#